data_AF-A0A961NKL0-F1
#
_entry.id   AF-A0A961NKL0-F1
#
_cell.length_a   1.000
_cell.length_b   1.000
_cell.length_c   1.000
_cell.angle_alpha   90.00
_cell.angle_beta   90.00
_cell.angle_gamma   90.00
#
_symmetry.space_group_name_H-M   'P 1'
#
loop_
_entity.id
_entity.type
_entity.pdbx_description
1 polymer ?
#
loop_
_entity_poly.entity_id
_entity_poly.type
_entity_poly.pdbx_seq_one_letter_code
_entity_poly.pdbx_strand_id
1 'polypeptide(L)'
;MSLTEQGDAWEWRRSRYVLLTFPFGFFSCLAFWYVGLRARKLTWLFMGGAYFLLIYIPVYYLHAHQQYPGEYDVYAAVVFGCGWLLSIAHAFAIRKKYLLRLEARSIKKARRTGYMRAETQADFGLADTRVDEVLVRFAEDDVTVKLCRYLSGVLPLAPDFQYYYSMADALQRTAPGARNDGETLKRARQLAVNPASRRALKVARGLDMADSGLGVYTGFKNVYAHIKDRPGVRTFEADPQQAIDAVLKAVGIAYMIA
;
A
#
# COMPACT_ATOMS: atom_id res chain seq x y z
N MET A 1 -3.39 12.94 20.89
CA MET A 1 -2.49 12.11 20.06
C MET A 1 -3.20 11.93 18.73
N SER A 2 -2.58 12.37 17.63
CA SER A 2 -3.17 12.20 16.30
C SER A 2 -3.22 10.72 15.93
N LEU A 3 -4.27 10.34 15.20
CA LEU A 3 -4.43 8.99 14.64
C LEU A 3 -3.53 8.80 13.41
N THR A 4 -3.19 9.88 12.71
CA THR A 4 -2.37 9.88 11.49
C THR A 4 -1.12 10.76 11.67
N GLU A 5 -0.10 10.54 10.83
CA GLU A 5 1.12 11.38 10.80
C GLU A 5 0.83 12.78 10.24
N GLN A 6 -0.32 12.95 9.59
CA GLN A 6 -0.79 14.22 9.02
C GLN A 6 -1.31 15.23 10.07
N GLY A 7 -1.51 14.79 11.32
CA GLY A 7 -1.96 15.63 12.43
C GLY A 7 -3.48 15.95 12.45
N ASP A 8 -3.93 16.50 13.58
CA ASP A 8 -5.35 16.66 13.92
C ASP A 8 -6.13 17.56 12.95
N ALA A 9 -5.50 18.63 12.45
CA ALA A 9 -6.14 19.56 11.51
C ALA A 9 -6.52 18.88 10.17
N TRP A 10 -5.65 17.98 9.70
CA TRP A 10 -5.92 17.19 8.51
C TRP A 10 -7.06 16.21 8.75
N GLU A 11 -7.06 15.53 9.89
CA GLU A 11 -8.11 14.59 10.25
C GLU A 11 -9.48 15.24 10.33
N TRP A 12 -9.55 16.43 10.95
CA TRP A 12 -10.81 17.17 11.07
C TRP A 12 -11.34 17.60 9.70
N ARG A 13 -10.46 18.12 8.84
CA ARG A 13 -10.82 18.50 7.46
C ARG A 13 -11.33 17.31 6.65
N ARG A 14 -10.76 16.12 6.84
CA ARG A 14 -11.19 14.90 6.12
C ARG A 14 -12.43 14.24 6.73
N SER A 15 -12.75 14.52 7.99
CA SER A 15 -13.92 13.97 8.68
C SER A 15 -15.22 14.77 8.47
N ARG A 16 -15.21 15.82 7.63
CA ARG A 16 -16.40 16.67 7.37
C ARG A 16 -17.62 15.90 6.85
N TYR A 17 -17.45 14.70 6.30
CA TYR A 17 -18.58 13.87 5.87
C TYR A 17 -19.51 13.50 7.03
N VAL A 18 -19.02 13.47 8.28
CA VAL A 18 -19.85 13.20 9.46
C VAL A 18 -20.92 14.29 9.64
N LEU A 19 -20.63 15.52 9.22
CA LEU A 19 -21.63 16.61 9.26
C LEU A 19 -22.84 16.32 8.37
N LEU A 20 -22.68 15.51 7.32
CA LEU A 20 -23.78 15.11 6.44
C LEU A 20 -24.76 14.12 7.10
N THR A 21 -24.44 13.50 8.24
CA THR A 21 -25.40 12.61 8.93
C THR A 21 -26.34 13.36 9.87
N PHE A 22 -26.02 14.60 10.26
CA PHE A 22 -26.83 15.41 11.17
C PHE A 22 -28.14 15.99 10.62
N PRO A 23 -28.26 16.44 9.36
CA PRO A 23 -29.52 16.99 8.83
C PRO A 23 -30.60 15.91 8.65
N PHE A 24 -31.24 15.53 9.77
CA PHE A 24 -32.32 14.52 9.89
C PHE A 24 -32.02 13.20 9.15
N GLY A 25 -30.75 12.80 9.09
CA GLY A 25 -30.33 11.57 8.43
C GLY A 25 -30.41 11.56 6.90
N PHE A 26 -31.12 12.50 6.25
CA PHE A 26 -31.37 12.49 4.80
C PHE A 26 -30.10 12.37 3.94
N PHE A 27 -29.02 13.01 4.39
CA PHE A 27 -27.74 13.03 3.68
C PHE A 27 -26.77 11.93 4.15
N SER A 28 -27.22 11.00 5.00
CA SER A 28 -26.41 9.86 5.46
C SER A 28 -25.99 8.97 4.29
N CYS A 29 -26.88 8.68 3.35
CA CYS A 29 -26.55 7.90 2.16
C CYS A 29 -25.38 8.53 1.37
N LEU A 30 -25.42 9.86 1.17
CA LEU A 30 -24.36 10.62 0.51
C LEU A 30 -23.06 10.58 1.31
N ALA A 31 -23.13 10.67 2.64
CA ALA A 31 -21.95 10.57 3.51
C ALA A 31 -21.22 9.24 3.31
N PHE A 32 -21.95 8.13 3.35
CA PHE A 32 -21.39 6.78 3.22
C PHE A 32 -20.94 6.47 1.78
N TRP A 33 -21.66 6.94 0.76
CA TRP A 33 -21.20 6.85 -0.62
C TRP A 33 -19.92 7.66 -0.87
N TYR A 34 -19.86 8.91 -0.39
CA TYR A 34 -18.66 9.73 -0.49
C TYR A 34 -17.45 9.04 0.15
N VAL A 35 -17.61 8.54 1.38
CA VAL A 35 -16.55 7.83 2.10
C VAL A 35 -16.18 6.52 1.38
N GLY A 36 -17.16 5.76 0.91
CA GLY A 36 -16.95 4.51 0.18
C GLY A 36 -16.20 4.70 -1.14
N LEU A 37 -16.57 5.68 -1.96
CA LEU A 37 -15.89 6.02 -3.21
C LEU A 37 -14.47 6.52 -2.93
N ARG A 38 -14.33 7.47 -2.01
CA ARG A 38 -13.05 8.10 -1.70
C ARG A 38 -12.04 7.11 -1.12
N ALA A 39 -12.50 6.18 -0.28
CA ALA A 39 -11.66 5.12 0.26
C ALA A 39 -11.61 3.84 -0.58
N ARG A 40 -12.37 3.75 -1.69
CA ARG A 40 -12.60 2.52 -2.50
C ARG A 40 -12.94 1.32 -1.63
N LYS A 41 -13.90 1.48 -0.71
CA LYS A 41 -14.42 0.37 0.09
C LYS A 41 -15.90 0.13 -0.21
N LEU A 42 -16.16 -0.98 -0.91
CA LEU A 42 -17.50 -1.40 -1.31
C LEU A 42 -18.46 -1.57 -0.12
N THR A 43 -17.98 -2.09 1.02
CA THR A 43 -18.83 -2.25 2.21
C THR A 43 -19.45 -0.92 2.67
N TRP A 44 -18.74 0.20 2.52
CA TRP A 44 -19.28 1.52 2.87
C TRP A 44 -20.25 2.05 1.81
N LEU A 45 -20.05 1.68 0.55
CA LEU A 45 -21.01 1.99 -0.51
C LEU A 45 -22.34 1.26 -0.28
N PHE A 46 -22.28 -0.03 0.08
CA PHE A 46 -23.47 -0.80 0.43
C PHE A 46 -24.20 -0.22 1.64
N MET A 47 -23.47 0.25 2.66
CA MET A 47 -24.08 0.94 3.80
C MET A 47 -24.79 2.23 3.39
N GLY A 48 -24.23 2.99 2.42
CA GLY A 48 -24.92 4.15 1.85
C GLY A 48 -26.26 3.77 1.19
N GLY A 49 -26.30 2.65 0.48
CA GLY A 49 -27.54 2.08 -0.08
C GLY A 49 -28.51 1.60 1.01
N ALA A 50 -28.01 0.94 2.06
CA ALA A 50 -28.82 0.49 3.18
C ALA A 50 -29.48 1.67 3.91
N TYR A 51 -28.72 2.75 4.19
CA TYR A 51 -29.28 3.96 4.79
C TYR A 51 -30.24 4.70 3.85
N PHE A 52 -30.00 4.66 2.54
CA PHE A 52 -30.96 5.18 1.57
C PHE A 52 -32.30 4.45 1.70
N LEU A 53 -32.31 3.12 1.70
CA LEU A 53 -33.55 2.36 1.86
C LEU A 53 -34.20 2.60 3.24
N LEU A 54 -33.40 2.54 4.31
CA LEU A 54 -33.87 2.69 5.69
C LEU A 54 -34.51 4.06 5.97
N ILE A 55 -34.07 5.12 5.28
CA ILE A 55 -34.54 6.49 5.50
C ILE A 55 -35.64 6.86 4.51
N TYR A 56 -35.47 6.55 3.22
CA TYR A 56 -36.38 7.03 2.19
C TYR A 56 -37.65 6.18 2.05
N ILE A 57 -37.61 4.88 2.41
CA ILE A 57 -38.82 4.04 2.41
C ILE A 57 -39.84 4.52 3.47
N PRO A 58 -39.48 4.71 4.76
CA PRO A 58 -40.43 5.23 5.74
C PRO A 58 -40.97 6.61 5.37
N VAL A 59 -40.13 7.51 4.86
CA VAL A 59 -40.55 8.85 4.43
C VAL A 59 -41.55 8.78 3.27
N TYR A 60 -41.27 7.95 2.27
CA TYR A 60 -42.20 7.71 1.15
C TYR A 60 -43.53 7.14 1.65
N TYR A 61 -43.49 6.17 2.57
CA TYR A 61 -44.69 5.57 3.15
C TYR A 61 -45.56 6.59 3.89
N LEU A 62 -44.95 7.37 4.78
CA LEU A 62 -45.61 8.45 5.52
C LEU A 62 -46.25 9.48 4.57
N HIS A 63 -45.56 9.83 3.49
CA HIS A 63 -46.10 10.76 2.50
C HIS A 63 -47.29 10.16 1.73
N ALA A 64 -47.19 8.90 1.32
CA ALA A 64 -48.23 8.24 0.55
C ALA A 64 -49.52 7.96 1.36
N HIS A 65 -49.44 7.87 2.70
CA HIS A 65 -50.55 7.49 3.58
C HIS A 65 -51.03 8.63 4.49
N GLN A 66 -50.68 9.87 4.16
CA GLN A 66 -50.98 11.07 4.96
C GLN A 66 -52.48 11.25 5.31
N GLN A 67 -53.39 10.64 4.55
CA GLN A 67 -54.83 10.79 4.69
C GLN A 67 -55.47 9.87 5.76
N TYR A 68 -54.75 8.86 6.26
CA TYR A 68 -55.21 7.92 7.27
C TYR A 68 -54.15 7.70 8.36
N PRO A 69 -54.01 8.65 9.30
CA PRO A 69 -53.04 8.49 10.38
C PRO A 69 -53.39 7.27 11.21
N GLY A 70 -52.49 6.31 11.24
CA GLY A 70 -52.66 5.01 11.91
C GLY A 70 -51.40 4.59 12.64
N GLU A 71 -51.45 3.41 13.27
CA GLU A 71 -50.31 2.87 14.04
C GLU A 71 -49.01 2.76 13.21
N TYR A 72 -49.13 2.57 11.89
CA TYR A 72 -48.01 2.51 10.95
C TYR A 72 -47.15 3.78 10.88
N ASP A 73 -47.72 4.95 11.20
CA ASP A 73 -46.97 6.21 11.20
C ASP A 73 -45.97 6.26 12.36
N VAL A 74 -46.37 5.73 13.52
CA VAL A 74 -45.50 5.64 14.70
C VAL A 74 -44.33 4.70 14.40
N TYR A 75 -44.59 3.54 13.79
CA TYR A 75 -43.54 2.61 13.40
C TYR A 75 -42.56 3.24 12.38
N ALA A 76 -43.07 3.93 11.36
CA ALA A 76 -42.24 4.60 10.37
C ALA A 76 -41.37 5.70 10.99
N ALA A 77 -41.93 6.51 11.90
CA ALA A 77 -41.20 7.54 12.63
C ALA A 77 -40.09 6.96 13.53
N VAL A 78 -40.38 5.86 14.24
CA VAL A 78 -39.39 5.16 15.09
C VAL A 78 -38.26 4.56 14.24
N VAL A 79 -38.59 3.87 13.14
CA VAL A 79 -37.59 3.30 12.22
C VAL A 79 -36.69 4.40 11.64
N PHE A 80 -37.27 5.51 11.21
CA PHE A 80 -36.53 6.66 10.71
C PHE A 80 -35.62 7.26 11.79
N GLY A 81 -36.14 7.53 12.99
CA GLY A 81 -35.39 8.13 14.09
C GLY A 81 -34.24 7.25 14.56
N CYS A 82 -34.47 5.95 14.74
CA CYS A 82 -33.44 4.99 15.08
C CYS A 82 -32.41 4.84 13.95
N GLY A 83 -32.86 4.79 12.69
CA GLY A 83 -31.98 4.73 11.52
C GLY A 83 -31.06 5.95 11.40
N TRP A 84 -31.57 7.13 11.73
CA TRP A 84 -30.80 8.37 11.79
C TRP A 84 -29.73 8.34 12.89
N LEU A 85 -30.09 7.99 14.13
CA LEU A 85 -29.11 7.90 15.22
C LEU A 85 -28.04 6.82 14.92
N LEU A 86 -28.45 5.70 14.35
CA LEU A 86 -27.55 4.63 13.92
C LEU A 86 -26.58 5.11 12.83
N SER A 87 -27.03 5.94 11.89
CA SER A 87 -26.15 6.47 10.82
C SER A 87 -25.09 7.41 11.39
N ILE A 88 -25.43 8.25 12.37
CA ILE A 88 -24.47 9.11 13.08
C ILE A 88 -23.43 8.25 13.80
N ALA A 89 -23.88 7.30 14.63
CA ALA A 89 -22.98 6.43 15.39
C ALA A 89 -22.04 5.64 14.45
N HIS A 90 -22.58 5.12 13.35
CA HIS A 90 -21.80 4.38 12.37
C HIS A 90 -20.78 5.27 11.63
N ALA A 91 -21.13 6.54 11.33
CA ALA A 91 -20.20 7.49 10.72
C ALA A 91 -18.98 7.77 11.61
N PHE A 92 -19.19 7.87 12.93
CA PHE A 92 -18.10 7.97 13.92
C PHE A 92 -17.29 6.67 14.02
N ALA A 93 -17.95 5.51 14.03
CA ALA A 93 -17.28 4.21 14.11
C ALA A 93 -16.33 3.96 12.93
N ILE A 94 -16.70 4.38 11.71
CA ILE A 94 -15.83 4.21 10.53
C ILE A 94 -14.73 5.27 10.42
N ARG A 95 -14.82 6.39 11.15
CA ARG A 95 -13.90 7.55 11.03
C ARG A 95 -12.44 7.13 11.12
N LYS A 96 -12.05 6.37 12.15
CA LYS A 96 -10.67 5.92 12.35
C LYS A 96 -10.16 5.11 11.16
N LYS A 97 -10.92 4.11 10.73
CA LYS A 97 -10.59 3.24 9.58
C LYS A 97 -10.54 4.02 8.27
N TYR A 98 -11.40 5.01 8.11
CA TYR A 98 -11.44 5.90 6.95
C TYR A 98 -10.18 6.75 6.84
N LEU A 99 -9.78 7.41 7.94
CA LEU A 99 -8.60 8.28 7.97
C LEU A 99 -7.31 7.52 7.66
N LEU A 100 -7.09 6.38 8.31
CA LEU A 100 -5.91 5.53 8.07
C LEU A 100 -5.83 5.04 6.62
N ARG A 101 -6.97 4.64 6.02
CA ARG A 101 -7.00 4.25 4.61
C ARG A 101 -6.70 5.41 3.68
N LEU A 102 -7.19 6.61 4.01
CA LEU A 102 -6.96 7.79 3.18
C LEU A 102 -5.50 8.21 3.24
N GLU A 103 -4.87 8.16 4.42
CA GLU A 103 -3.44 8.40 4.60
C GLU A 103 -2.60 7.40 3.81
N ALA A 104 -2.80 6.09 4.01
CA ALA A 104 -2.07 5.05 3.28
C ALA A 104 -2.16 5.23 1.75
N ARG A 105 -3.33 5.65 1.26
CA ARG A 105 -3.51 5.96 -0.17
C ARG A 105 -2.81 7.24 -0.61
N SER A 106 -2.77 8.26 0.24
CA SER A 106 -2.05 9.50 -0.04
C SER A 106 -0.55 9.25 -0.14
N ILE A 107 0.01 8.44 0.78
CA ILE A 107 1.42 8.01 0.76
C ILE A 107 1.69 7.19 -0.52
N LYS A 108 0.85 6.20 -0.83
CA LYS A 108 0.98 5.41 -2.08
C LYS A 108 0.92 6.28 -3.33
N LYS A 109 0.03 7.27 -3.37
CA LYS A 109 -0.08 8.21 -4.50
C LYS A 109 1.17 9.09 -4.61
N ALA A 110 1.62 9.67 -3.50
CA ALA A 110 2.81 10.52 -3.47
C ALA A 110 4.05 9.76 -3.95
N ARG A 111 4.23 8.52 -3.49
CA ARG A 111 5.32 7.64 -3.94
C ARG A 111 5.25 7.35 -5.43
N ARG A 112 4.07 6.97 -5.94
CA ARG A 112 3.88 6.72 -7.38
C ARG A 112 4.18 7.98 -8.21
N THR A 113 3.71 9.14 -7.77
CA THR A 113 4.00 10.41 -8.46
C THR A 113 5.49 10.75 -8.42
N GLY A 114 6.17 10.51 -7.29
CA GLY A 114 7.62 10.68 -7.17
C GLY A 114 8.40 9.76 -8.10
N TYR A 115 7.99 8.49 -8.20
CA TYR A 115 8.54 7.53 -9.16
C TYR A 115 8.37 8.01 -10.60
N MET A 116 7.14 8.33 -11.04
CA MET A 116 6.90 8.79 -12.42
C MET A 116 7.75 10.03 -12.77
N ARG A 117 7.93 10.94 -11.80
CA ARG A 117 8.78 12.12 -11.97
C ARG A 117 10.26 11.74 -12.13
N ALA A 118 10.76 10.85 -11.27
CA ALA A 118 12.14 10.38 -11.35
C ALA A 118 12.40 9.61 -12.66
N GLU A 119 11.44 8.80 -13.11
CA GLU A 119 11.50 8.05 -14.37
C GLU A 119 11.61 9.01 -15.54
N THR A 120 10.70 10.00 -15.60
CA THR A 120 10.73 11.06 -16.62
C THR A 120 12.07 11.82 -16.58
N GLN A 121 12.59 12.15 -15.40
CA GLN A 121 13.89 12.82 -15.27
C GLN A 121 15.03 11.96 -15.83
N ALA A 122 15.03 10.66 -15.55
CA ALA A 122 16.03 9.74 -16.09
C ALA A 122 15.93 9.60 -17.62
N ASP A 123 14.72 9.54 -18.17
CA ASP A 123 14.50 9.48 -19.63
C ASP A 123 15.06 10.71 -20.36
N PHE A 124 14.97 11.89 -19.73
CA PHE A 124 15.56 13.13 -20.25
C PHE A 124 17.05 13.32 -19.89
N GLY A 125 17.69 12.35 -19.22
CA GLY A 125 19.08 12.48 -18.77
C GLY A 125 19.30 13.56 -17.69
N LEU A 126 18.25 13.90 -16.95
CA LEU A 126 18.22 14.90 -15.87
C LEU A 126 18.27 14.27 -14.48
N ALA A 127 18.66 13.01 -14.37
CA ALA A 127 18.79 12.34 -13.08
C ALA A 127 19.98 12.89 -12.29
N ASP A 128 19.81 12.99 -10.96
CA ASP A 128 20.84 13.49 -10.05
C ASP A 128 22.13 12.66 -10.10
N THR A 129 22.00 11.34 -10.27
CA THR A 129 23.14 10.43 -10.37
C THR A 129 22.84 9.28 -11.33
N ARG A 130 23.91 8.67 -11.88
CA ARG A 130 23.82 7.43 -12.67
C ARG A 130 23.19 6.27 -11.90
N VAL A 131 23.28 6.26 -10.57
CA VAL A 131 22.62 5.23 -9.75
C VAL A 131 21.11 5.45 -9.74
N ASP A 132 20.65 6.69 -9.63
CA ASP A 132 19.22 7.02 -9.71
C ASP A 132 18.63 6.63 -11.08
N GLU A 133 19.37 6.85 -12.18
CA GLU A 133 18.98 6.39 -13.53
C GLU A 133 18.77 4.87 -13.63
N VAL A 134 19.58 4.10 -12.89
CA VAL A 134 19.48 2.64 -12.88
C VAL A 134 18.36 2.18 -11.96
N LEU A 135 18.26 2.77 -10.77
CA LEU A 135 17.25 2.39 -9.77
C LEU A 135 15.83 2.63 -10.24
N VAL A 136 15.59 3.73 -10.96
CA VAL A 136 14.24 4.08 -11.42
C VAL A 136 13.70 3.16 -12.51
N ARG A 137 14.58 2.43 -13.20
CA ARG A 137 14.18 1.41 -14.19
C ARG A 137 13.51 0.19 -13.55
N PHE A 138 13.62 0.04 -12.23
CA PHE A 138 12.99 -1.04 -11.49
C PHE A 138 11.70 -0.54 -10.83
N ALA A 139 10.54 -0.90 -11.39
CA ALA A 139 9.24 -0.59 -10.84
C ALA A 139 8.93 -1.47 -9.60
N GLU A 140 8.04 -1.00 -8.71
CA GLU A 140 7.70 -1.70 -7.47
C GLU A 140 7.15 -3.12 -7.70
N ASP A 141 6.53 -3.33 -8.86
CA ASP A 141 5.91 -4.57 -9.30
C ASP A 141 6.79 -5.43 -10.22
N ASP A 142 8.03 -5.01 -10.51
CA ASP A 142 8.97 -5.82 -11.25
C ASP A 142 9.33 -7.11 -10.51
N VAL A 143 9.63 -8.16 -11.28
CA VAL A 143 10.01 -9.48 -10.75
C VAL A 143 11.24 -9.36 -9.84
N THR A 144 12.24 -8.56 -10.24
CA THR A 144 13.46 -8.32 -9.45
C THR A 144 13.15 -7.72 -8.08
N VAL A 145 12.27 -6.72 -8.02
CA VAL A 145 11.88 -6.05 -6.77
C VAL A 145 11.06 -6.99 -5.88
N LYS A 146 10.15 -7.77 -6.48
CA LYS A 146 9.39 -8.81 -5.78
C LYS A 146 10.31 -9.90 -5.21
N LEU A 147 11.35 -10.31 -5.94
CA LEU A 147 12.35 -11.27 -5.47
C LEU A 147 13.12 -10.70 -4.27
N CYS A 148 13.62 -9.46 -4.35
CA CYS A 148 14.30 -8.81 -3.22
C CYS A 148 13.40 -8.78 -1.98
N ARG A 149 12.13 -8.38 -2.17
CA ARG A 149 11.14 -8.37 -1.08
C ARG A 149 10.91 -9.75 -0.48
N TYR A 150 10.80 -10.76 -1.33
CA TYR A 150 10.61 -12.13 -0.89
C TYR A 150 11.83 -12.63 -0.09
N LEU A 151 13.05 -12.42 -0.59
CA LEU A 151 14.27 -12.85 0.08
C LEU A 151 14.42 -12.23 1.46
N SER A 152 14.18 -10.92 1.58
CA SER A 152 14.18 -10.24 2.89
C SER A 152 13.08 -10.75 3.84
N GLY A 153 11.94 -11.20 3.31
CA GLY A 153 10.85 -11.74 4.13
C GLY A 153 11.03 -13.19 4.59
N VAL A 154 11.92 -13.95 3.94
CA VAL A 154 12.20 -15.35 4.27
C VAL A 154 13.46 -15.50 5.12
N LEU A 155 14.45 -14.63 4.92
CA LEU A 155 15.72 -14.74 5.64
C LEU A 155 15.58 -14.28 7.09
N PRO A 156 15.98 -15.12 8.07
CA PRO A 156 15.97 -14.71 9.46
C PRO A 156 16.91 -13.52 9.65
N LEU A 157 16.47 -12.54 10.45
CA LEU A 157 17.22 -11.32 10.78
C LEU A 157 17.41 -10.31 9.63
N ALA A 158 16.91 -10.59 8.41
CA ALA A 158 16.94 -9.60 7.34
C ALA A 158 15.88 -8.51 7.61
N PRO A 159 16.20 -7.21 7.41
CA PRO A 159 15.23 -6.14 7.55
C PRO A 159 14.18 -6.21 6.43
N ASP A 160 12.95 -5.81 6.74
CA ASP A 160 11.87 -5.74 5.76
C ASP A 160 12.29 -4.92 4.53
N PHE A 161 12.10 -5.48 3.35
CA PHE A 161 12.42 -4.79 2.11
C PHE A 161 11.43 -3.67 1.83
N GLN A 162 11.89 -2.43 1.92
CA GLN A 162 11.17 -1.25 1.48
C GLN A 162 11.61 -0.90 0.07
N TYR A 163 10.67 -0.83 -0.88
CA TYR A 163 11.00 -0.44 -2.26
C TYR A 163 11.54 1.01 -2.32
N TYR A 164 12.53 1.24 -3.19
CA TYR A 164 13.12 2.55 -3.45
C TYR A 164 13.47 2.65 -4.94
N TYR A 165 13.44 3.87 -5.46
CA TYR A 165 13.79 4.18 -6.86
C TYR A 165 14.81 5.32 -6.94
N SER A 166 15.36 5.74 -5.80
CA SER A 166 16.40 6.75 -5.69
C SER A 166 17.40 6.37 -4.60
N MET A 167 18.61 6.91 -4.69
CA MET A 167 19.68 6.73 -3.71
C MET A 167 19.27 7.28 -2.33
N ALA A 168 18.52 8.39 -2.31
CA ALA A 168 18.03 8.98 -1.07
C ALA A 168 16.99 8.06 -0.38
N ASP A 169 16.11 7.42 -1.15
CA ASP A 169 15.17 6.43 -0.62
C ASP A 169 15.87 5.13 -0.20
N ALA A 170 16.92 4.71 -0.91
CA ALA A 170 17.75 3.57 -0.55
C ALA A 170 18.46 3.79 0.79
N LEU A 171 19.00 5.00 0.99
CA LEU A 171 19.66 5.41 2.24
C LEU A 171 18.69 5.44 3.42
N GLN A 172 17.45 5.89 3.19
CA GLN A 172 16.41 5.88 4.23
C GLN A 172 16.13 4.46 4.77
N ARG A 173 16.33 3.43 3.95
CA ARG A 173 16.14 2.03 4.35
C ARG A 173 17.27 1.53 5.26
N THR A 174 18.52 1.88 4.97
CA THR A 174 19.68 1.43 5.75
C THR A 174 19.97 2.31 6.96
N ALA A 175 19.64 3.60 6.88
CA ALA A 175 19.81 4.58 7.94
C ALA A 175 18.55 5.49 8.02
N PRO A 176 17.56 5.12 8.86
CA PRO A 176 16.34 5.91 9.01
C PRO A 176 16.63 7.36 9.42
N GLY A 177 16.16 8.33 8.63
CA GLY A 177 16.37 9.77 8.87
C GLY A 177 17.49 10.39 8.05
N ALA A 178 18.38 9.56 7.47
CA ALA A 178 19.50 10.04 6.67
C ALA A 178 19.09 10.59 5.29
N ARG A 179 17.83 10.41 4.86
CA ARG A 179 17.31 10.98 3.61
C ARG A 179 17.46 12.50 3.54
N ASN A 180 17.24 13.18 4.66
CA ASN A 180 17.27 14.65 4.74
C ASN A 180 18.63 15.18 5.21
N ASP A 181 19.55 14.28 5.56
CA ASP A 181 20.92 14.64 5.90
C ASP A 181 21.73 14.82 4.61
N GLY A 182 21.90 16.09 4.24
CA GLY A 182 22.63 16.47 3.03
C GLY A 182 24.10 16.03 3.04
N GLU A 183 24.72 15.87 4.21
CA GLU A 183 26.11 15.41 4.30
C GLU A 183 26.20 13.90 4.07
N THR A 184 25.36 13.12 4.76
CA THR A 184 25.30 11.66 4.58
C THR A 184 24.90 11.29 3.15
N LEU A 185 23.93 12.00 2.56
CA LEU A 185 23.55 11.77 1.17
C LEU A 185 24.69 12.08 0.19
N LYS A 186 25.44 13.17 0.40
CA LYS A 186 26.63 13.49 -0.41
C LYS A 186 27.69 12.40 -0.28
N ARG A 187 27.97 11.94 0.94
CA ARG A 187 28.94 10.87 1.19
C ARG A 187 28.51 9.55 0.55
N ALA A 188 27.23 9.19 0.63
CA ALA A 188 26.68 8.01 -0.03
C ALA A 188 26.84 8.09 -1.55
N ARG A 189 26.58 9.26 -2.16
CA ARG A 189 26.82 9.50 -3.59
C ARG A 189 28.29 9.35 -3.98
N GLN A 190 29.21 9.88 -3.17
CA GLN A 190 30.65 9.72 -3.39
C GLN A 190 31.08 8.25 -3.32
N LEU A 191 30.57 7.51 -2.33
CA LEU A 191 30.82 6.07 -2.20
C LEU A 191 30.28 5.29 -3.39
N ALA A 192 29.11 5.64 -3.93
CA ALA A 192 28.55 4.97 -5.09
C ALA A 192 29.43 5.10 -6.37
N VAL A 193 30.19 6.19 -6.49
CA VAL A 193 31.11 6.42 -7.62
C VAL A 193 32.46 5.71 -7.42
N ASN A 194 32.81 5.32 -6.19
CA ASN A 194 34.08 4.71 -5.83
C ASN A 194 34.36 3.42 -6.65
N PRO A 195 35.62 3.20 -7.12
CA PRO A 195 36.04 1.97 -7.76
C PRO A 195 35.70 0.66 -7.01
N ALA A 196 35.67 0.69 -5.67
CA ALA A 196 35.25 -0.45 -4.85
C ALA A 196 33.78 -0.82 -5.11
N SER A 197 32.89 0.18 -5.11
CA SER A 197 31.46 0.01 -5.41
C SER A 197 31.21 -0.46 -6.83
N ARG A 198 32.00 0.02 -7.80
CA ARG A 198 31.97 -0.49 -9.18
C ARG A 198 32.39 -1.96 -9.28
N ARG A 199 33.37 -2.39 -8.48
CA ARG A 199 33.79 -3.80 -8.40
C ARG A 199 32.69 -4.66 -7.76
N ALA A 200 32.07 -4.20 -6.68
CA ALA A 200 30.93 -4.88 -6.07
C ALA A 200 29.76 -5.04 -7.06
N LEU A 201 29.43 -4.00 -7.82
CA LEU A 201 28.42 -4.06 -8.89
C LEU A 201 28.79 -5.05 -10.01
N LYS A 202 30.08 -5.18 -10.36
CA LYS A 202 30.53 -6.19 -11.32
C LYS A 202 30.36 -7.61 -10.77
N VAL A 203 30.65 -7.83 -9.48
CA VAL A 203 30.42 -9.12 -8.81
C VAL A 203 28.92 -9.44 -8.79
N ALA A 204 28.08 -8.48 -8.42
CA ALA A 204 26.62 -8.64 -8.44
C ALA A 204 26.10 -8.96 -9.85
N ARG A 205 26.60 -8.28 -10.89
CA ARG A 205 26.26 -8.60 -12.29
C ARG A 205 26.76 -9.97 -12.72
N GLY A 206 27.95 -10.39 -12.26
CA GLY A 206 28.47 -11.73 -12.52
C GLY A 206 27.63 -12.83 -11.85
N LEU A 207 27.09 -12.55 -10.66
CA LEU A 207 26.17 -13.43 -9.95
C LEU A 207 24.81 -13.55 -10.68
N ASP A 208 24.34 -12.47 -11.31
CA ASP A 208 23.07 -12.38 -12.05
C ASP A 208 23.15 -12.94 -13.49
N MET A 209 24.30 -12.80 -14.17
CA MET A 209 24.51 -13.32 -15.55
C MET A 209 24.61 -14.85 -15.64
N ALA A 210 24.78 -15.55 -14.51
CA ALA A 210 25.04 -16.98 -14.49
C ALA A 210 23.80 -17.87 -14.64
N ASP A 211 22.59 -17.32 -14.57
CA ASP A 211 21.37 -17.87 -15.16
C ASP A 211 20.22 -16.89 -14.90
N SER A 212 19.55 -16.47 -15.97
CA SER A 212 18.40 -15.54 -15.97
C SER A 212 17.55 -15.67 -14.71
N GLY A 213 17.35 -14.59 -13.95
CA GLY A 213 16.76 -14.56 -12.59
C GLY A 213 15.43 -15.30 -12.37
N LEU A 214 14.78 -15.78 -13.44
CA LEU A 214 13.78 -16.84 -13.40
C LEU A 214 14.29 -18.13 -12.73
N GLY A 215 15.52 -18.57 -12.98
CA GLY A 215 16.11 -19.79 -12.40
C GLY A 215 16.31 -19.68 -10.88
N VAL A 216 16.74 -18.51 -10.40
CA VAL A 216 16.83 -18.23 -8.95
C VAL A 216 15.44 -18.21 -8.32
N TYR A 217 14.46 -17.56 -8.97
CA TYR A 217 13.08 -17.50 -8.46
C TYR A 217 12.40 -18.88 -8.44
N THR A 218 12.53 -19.68 -9.50
CA THR A 218 11.93 -21.03 -9.58
C THR A 218 12.61 -22.00 -8.62
N GLY A 219 13.95 -21.98 -8.53
CA GLY A 219 14.71 -22.77 -7.57
C GLY A 219 14.28 -22.49 -6.12
N PHE A 220 14.12 -21.21 -5.75
CA PHE A 220 13.63 -20.82 -4.43
C PHE A 220 12.19 -21.21 -4.17
N LYS A 221 11.30 -21.02 -5.15
CA LYS A 221 9.90 -21.40 -5.02
C LYS A 221 9.78 -22.90 -4.74
N ASN A 222 10.61 -23.72 -5.38
CA ASN A 222 10.65 -25.16 -5.19
C ASN A 222 11.18 -25.54 -3.79
N VAL A 223 12.27 -24.90 -3.33
CA VAL A 223 12.80 -25.09 -1.96
C VAL A 223 11.78 -24.69 -0.90
N TYR A 224 11.07 -23.57 -1.09
CA TYR A 224 10.04 -23.13 -0.15
C TYR A 224 8.81 -24.05 -0.14
N ALA A 225 8.38 -24.54 -1.30
CA ALA A 225 7.31 -25.54 -1.37
C ALA A 225 7.69 -26.83 -0.63
N HIS A 226 8.98 -27.20 -0.66
CA HIS A 226 9.54 -28.32 0.08
C HIS A 226 9.54 -28.08 1.61
N ILE A 227 9.93 -26.88 2.07
CA ILE A 227 9.92 -26.51 3.49
C ILE A 227 8.50 -26.42 4.06
N LYS A 228 7.51 -26.01 3.26
CA LYS A 228 6.11 -25.87 3.68
C LYS A 228 5.22 -27.09 3.40
N ASP A 229 5.80 -28.21 2.99
CA ASP A 229 5.12 -29.49 2.80
C ASP A 229 3.83 -29.37 1.96
N ARG A 230 3.87 -28.56 0.88
CA ARG A 230 2.73 -28.39 -0.04
C ARG A 230 2.87 -29.37 -1.21
N PRO A 231 2.08 -30.46 -1.27
CA PRO A 231 2.15 -31.42 -2.36
C PRO A 231 1.36 -30.86 -3.55
N GLY A 232 2.05 -30.24 -4.51
CA GLY A 232 1.37 -29.72 -5.70
C GLY A 232 2.31 -29.17 -6.76
N VAL A 233 2.41 -29.93 -7.85
CA VAL A 233 3.03 -29.62 -9.16
C VAL A 233 4.53 -29.31 -9.09
N ARG A 234 5.33 -30.39 -9.18
CA ARG A 234 6.77 -30.35 -9.45
C ARG A 234 6.99 -29.75 -10.85
N THR A 235 7.20 -28.45 -10.93
CA THR A 235 7.81 -27.85 -12.13
C THR A 235 9.32 -27.84 -11.92
N PHE A 236 10.03 -28.59 -12.77
CA PHE A 236 11.48 -28.79 -12.81
C PHE A 236 12.06 -29.82 -11.83
N GLU A 237 12.65 -30.87 -12.38
CA GLU A 237 13.68 -31.71 -11.76
C GLU A 237 14.92 -30.84 -11.51
N ALA A 238 14.89 -30.02 -10.46
CA ALA A 238 16.09 -29.31 -10.05
C ALA A 238 17.03 -30.33 -9.42
N ASP A 239 18.14 -30.62 -10.09
CA ASP A 239 19.30 -31.29 -9.51
C ASP A 239 19.57 -30.66 -8.12
N PRO A 240 19.71 -31.46 -7.04
CA PRO A 240 20.06 -30.96 -5.72
C PRO A 240 21.22 -29.94 -5.72
N GLN A 241 22.16 -30.07 -6.66
CA GLN A 241 23.25 -29.11 -6.84
C GLN A 241 22.77 -27.74 -7.34
N GLN A 242 21.84 -27.69 -8.29
CA GLN A 242 21.24 -26.44 -8.77
C GLN A 242 20.40 -25.75 -7.70
N ALA A 243 19.72 -26.53 -6.83
CA ALA A 243 18.97 -25.99 -5.71
C ALA A 243 19.90 -25.34 -4.66
N ILE A 244 21.01 -25.99 -4.32
CA ILE A 244 22.00 -25.46 -3.37
C ILE A 244 22.68 -24.21 -3.92
N ASP A 245 23.08 -24.20 -5.21
CA ASP A 245 23.69 -23.05 -5.86
C ASP A 245 22.71 -21.84 -5.91
N ALA A 246 21.44 -22.08 -6.27
CA ALA A 246 20.42 -21.04 -6.22
C ALA A 246 20.30 -20.45 -4.82
N VAL A 247 20.24 -21.30 -3.78
CA VAL A 247 20.16 -20.88 -2.37
C VAL A 247 21.34 -20.01 -1.97
N LEU A 248 22.57 -20.44 -2.27
CA LEU A 248 23.79 -19.67 -1.98
C LEU A 248 23.79 -18.32 -2.70
N LYS A 249 23.39 -18.28 -3.98
CA LYS A 249 23.28 -17.04 -4.75
C LYS A 249 22.29 -16.07 -4.12
N ALA A 250 21.12 -16.53 -3.72
CA ALA A 250 20.14 -15.62 -3.13
C ALA A 250 20.48 -15.19 -1.70
N VAL A 251 21.16 -16.03 -0.90
CA VAL A 251 21.76 -15.59 0.37
C VAL A 251 22.79 -14.50 0.11
N GLY A 252 23.64 -14.68 -0.91
CA GLY A 252 24.57 -13.65 -1.36
C GLY A 252 23.89 -12.35 -1.79
N ILE A 253 22.83 -12.44 -2.61
CA ILE A 253 22.03 -11.28 -3.04
C ILE A 253 21.38 -10.59 -1.84
N ALA A 254 20.78 -11.35 -0.93
CA ALA A 254 20.13 -10.79 0.23
C ALA A 254 21.12 -10.12 1.18
N TYR A 255 22.31 -10.70 1.37
CA TYR A 255 23.39 -10.06 2.13
C TYR A 255 23.86 -8.76 1.48
N MET A 256 23.89 -8.69 0.14
CA MET A 256 24.23 -7.45 -0.56
C MET A 256 23.14 -6.36 -0.48
N ILE A 257 21.89 -6.75 -0.18
CA ILE A 257 20.72 -5.86 -0.16
C ILE A 257 20.29 -5.51 1.28
N ALA A 258 20.71 -6.27 2.28
CA ALA A 258 20.49 -6.03 3.71
C ALA A 258 21.46 -4.96 4.23
#